data_AF-A0A7S0KAZ1-F1
#
_entry.id   AF-A0A7S0KAZ1-F1
#
_cell.length_a   1.000
_cell.length_b   1.000
_cell.length_c   1.000
_cell.angle_alpha   90.00
_cell.angle_beta   90.00
_cell.angle_gamma   90.00
#
_symmetry.space_group_name_H-M   'P 1'
#
loop_
_entity.id
_entity.type
_entity.pdbx_description
1 polymer ?
#
loop_
_entity_poly.entity_id
_entity_poly.type
_entity_poly.pdbx_seq_one_letter_code
_entity_poly.pdbx_strand_id
1 'polypeptide(L)'
;SPAMLATARAAPTPLASSANRQGSTKPVGARVGRVNPVVVVVRPIHSSKPRPGVGVVRASSNSALGDVAAKAAKVIAAPAKAKMAIPTLATVLGTAYSFPFLWALSIVPCLLGLVNPVYVFSVGYGLSVAAQGIGLLAAASASGVWISNLCLAHLLGAVFYGARLGAFLYWRSVTWTEWGRRAKNAPEAKPMPPPARLGVILACALLYACMCSPMLWHAQTANVLPGSQNFIIVFGLATQWIGAVLEAVADQQKSAYKFSDAGKSRWCDVGVWSRCRHANYLGEVLFWVGTFIAGVPGMSASGALAFAPAVVGVGFIVKLMTSQCEKQDEKQAGRYGDDAEYKAWVENSGSLFPKLA
;
A
#
# COMPACT_ATOMS: atom_id res chain seq x y z
N SER A 1 -13.63 25.44 -46.20
CA SER A 1 -13.88 26.89 -46.23
C SER A 1 -14.83 27.22 -45.09
N PRO A 2 -14.42 28.08 -44.13
CA PRO A 2 -15.07 28.29 -42.84
C PRO A 2 -15.91 29.58 -42.79
N ALA A 3 -16.81 29.70 -41.81
CA ALA A 3 -17.22 30.96 -41.14
C ALA A 3 -18.34 30.63 -40.13
N MET A 4 -18.09 30.77 -38.83
CA MET A 4 -18.54 31.89 -37.96
C MET A 4 -20.00 31.70 -37.46
N LEU A 5 -20.38 31.98 -36.22
CA LEU A 5 -19.98 33.07 -35.33
C LEU A 5 -20.29 32.73 -33.86
N ALA A 6 -19.40 33.16 -32.98
CA ALA A 6 -19.62 33.28 -31.54
C ALA A 6 -20.61 34.41 -31.21
N THR A 7 -21.24 34.37 -30.04
CA THR A 7 -21.39 35.58 -29.19
C THR A 7 -21.67 35.19 -27.74
N ALA A 8 -20.88 35.79 -26.86
CA ALA A 8 -21.05 35.86 -25.41
C ALA A 8 -21.53 37.28 -25.03
N ARG A 9 -22.25 37.38 -23.90
CA ARG A 9 -22.47 38.54 -23.00
C ARG A 9 -23.88 38.40 -22.39
N ALA A 10 -24.23 38.92 -21.22
CA ALA A 10 -23.58 39.41 -20.01
C ALA A 10 -24.75 39.72 -19.05
N ALA A 11 -24.51 39.63 -17.74
CA ALA A 11 -25.49 39.99 -16.72
C ALA A 11 -25.86 41.49 -16.76
N PRO A 12 -26.99 41.84 -16.11
CA PRO A 12 -26.92 42.93 -15.14
C PRO A 12 -27.76 42.68 -13.86
N THR A 13 -27.15 42.94 -12.70
CA THR A 13 -27.78 43.56 -11.51
C THR A 13 -27.65 45.10 -11.67
N PRO A 14 -28.19 46.00 -10.81
CA PRO A 14 -28.76 45.83 -9.45
C PRO A 14 -30.05 46.66 -9.17
N LEU A 15 -30.64 46.52 -7.98
CA LEU A 15 -31.20 47.63 -7.18
C LEU A 15 -31.57 47.18 -5.76
N ALA A 16 -31.58 48.16 -4.86
CA ALA A 16 -31.31 48.04 -3.42
C ALA A 16 -32.51 48.44 -2.52
N SER A 17 -32.22 48.47 -1.21
CA SER A 17 -32.94 49.08 -0.07
C SER A 17 -33.87 48.14 0.71
N SER A 18 -33.94 48.15 2.05
CA SER A 18 -33.30 48.97 3.09
C SER A 18 -33.57 48.39 4.50
N ALA A 19 -32.67 48.70 5.45
CA ALA A 19 -32.92 49.06 6.88
C ALA A 19 -33.62 48.06 7.85
N ASN A 20 -33.31 47.91 9.15
CA ASN A 20 -32.35 48.50 10.10
C ASN A 20 -32.51 47.78 11.49
N ARG A 21 -31.55 48.03 12.42
CA ARG A 21 -31.45 47.77 13.89
C ARG A 21 -30.53 46.59 14.27
N GLN A 22 -29.26 46.80 14.64
CA GLN A 22 -28.64 47.44 15.85
C GLN A 22 -28.75 46.63 17.15
N GLY A 23 -27.57 46.31 17.70
CA GLY A 23 -27.33 45.82 19.07
C GLY A 23 -25.86 45.45 19.30
N SER A 24 -25.01 46.43 19.67
CA SER A 24 -23.61 46.29 20.11
C SER A 24 -23.50 45.63 21.50
N THR A 25 -22.41 44.96 21.90
CA THR A 25 -21.29 45.58 22.66
C THR A 25 -19.97 44.77 22.66
N LYS A 26 -18.86 45.45 22.31
CA LYS A 26 -17.42 45.42 22.71
C LYS A 26 -16.70 44.15 23.22
N PRO A 27 -15.38 44.04 22.92
CA PRO A 27 -14.39 43.68 23.94
C PRO A 27 -13.24 44.70 24.11
N VAL A 28 -12.71 44.73 25.34
CA VAL A 28 -11.64 45.58 25.88
C VAL A 28 -10.27 44.95 25.62
N GLY A 29 -9.26 45.75 25.27
CA GLY A 29 -7.88 45.32 25.04
C GLY A 29 -6.97 45.38 26.28
N ALA A 30 -5.85 44.65 26.23
CA ALA A 30 -4.65 44.96 27.00
C ALA A 30 -3.37 44.28 26.43
N ARG A 31 -2.50 45.14 25.89
CA ARG A 31 -1.05 45.25 26.15
C ARG A 31 -0.11 44.09 25.79
N VAL A 32 0.60 44.28 24.67
CA VAL A 32 1.80 43.57 24.22
C VAL A 32 3.03 44.05 25.03
N GLY A 33 3.74 43.13 25.68
CA GLY A 33 5.01 43.40 26.37
C GLY A 33 6.19 43.48 25.39
N ARG A 34 6.96 44.57 25.46
CA ARG A 34 8.21 44.76 24.71
C ARG A 34 9.34 43.91 25.29
N VAL A 35 10.08 43.27 24.39
CA VAL A 35 11.35 42.58 24.64
C VAL A 35 12.48 43.62 24.59
N ASN A 36 13.29 43.73 25.66
CA ASN A 36 14.52 44.53 25.67
C ASN A 36 15.69 43.67 25.16
N PRO A 37 16.51 44.13 24.19
CA PRO A 37 17.75 43.45 23.83
C PRO A 37 18.85 43.80 24.82
N VAL A 38 19.52 42.77 25.35
CA VAL A 38 20.74 42.89 26.17
C VAL A 38 21.91 43.19 25.25
N VAL A 39 22.50 44.37 25.40
CA VAL A 39 23.75 44.77 24.73
C VAL A 39 24.92 44.33 25.61
N VAL A 40 25.69 43.34 25.17
CA VAL A 40 26.95 42.94 25.80
C VAL A 40 28.07 43.83 25.25
N VAL A 41 28.61 44.70 26.10
CA VAL A 41 29.75 45.56 25.80
C VAL A 41 31.04 44.75 25.93
N VAL A 42 31.70 44.47 24.82
CA VAL A 42 33.06 43.88 24.79
C VAL A 42 34.08 45.02 24.85
N ARG A 43 34.87 45.09 25.94
CA ARG A 43 36.02 46.01 26.04
C ARG A 43 37.25 45.39 25.37
N PRO A 44 38.04 46.15 24.58
CA PRO A 44 39.26 45.65 23.98
C PRO A 44 40.43 45.65 24.98
N ILE A 45 41.14 44.53 25.06
CA ILE A 45 42.37 44.37 25.85
C ILE A 45 43.53 45.05 25.10
N HIS A 46 44.28 45.89 25.82
CA HIS A 46 45.45 46.61 25.32
C HIS A 46 46.62 45.68 24.97
N SER A 47 47.28 46.02 23.87
CA SER A 47 48.53 45.47 23.36
C SER A 47 49.72 45.97 24.19
N SER A 48 50.56 45.06 24.67
CA SER A 48 51.89 45.38 25.22
C SER A 48 52.97 44.53 24.54
N LYS A 49 54.00 45.21 24.02
CA LYS A 49 55.17 44.66 23.29
C LYS A 49 56.00 43.65 24.11
N PRO A 50 56.73 42.71 23.47
CA PRO A 50 57.52 41.70 24.17
C PRO A 50 58.92 42.21 24.57
N ARG A 51 59.44 41.73 25.70
CA ARG A 51 60.86 41.85 26.10
C ARG A 51 61.66 40.64 25.57
N PRO A 52 62.94 40.79 25.21
CA PRO A 52 63.74 39.70 24.65
C PRO A 52 64.40 38.89 25.78
N GLY A 53 64.42 37.57 25.61
CA GLY A 53 65.32 36.68 26.35
C GLY A 53 64.63 35.60 27.18
N VAL A 54 64.24 34.50 26.53
CA VAL A 54 64.27 33.14 27.10
C VAL A 54 64.54 32.16 25.95
N GLY A 55 65.46 31.23 26.16
CA GLY A 55 66.04 30.36 25.14
C GLY A 55 65.05 29.49 24.37
N VAL A 56 65.40 29.24 23.11
CA VAL A 56 64.73 28.26 22.24
C VAL A 56 65.01 26.86 22.80
N VAL A 57 64.07 26.32 23.58
CA VAL A 57 64.01 24.89 23.83
C VAL A 57 63.37 24.26 22.59
N ARG A 58 64.19 23.60 21.78
CA ARG A 58 63.75 22.81 20.64
C ARG A 58 62.90 21.67 21.18
N ALA A 59 61.57 21.78 21.09
CA ALA A 59 60.68 20.68 21.43
C ALA A 59 61.01 19.50 20.52
N SER A 60 61.63 18.45 21.07
CA SER A 60 61.68 17.17 20.38
C SER A 60 60.23 16.70 20.25
N SER A 61 59.72 16.69 19.03
CA SER A 61 58.44 16.06 18.72
C SER A 61 58.55 14.58 19.09
N ASN A 62 58.07 14.21 20.28
CA ASN A 62 57.88 12.81 20.63
C ASN A 62 56.78 12.27 19.72
N SER A 63 57.18 11.74 18.55
CA SER A 63 56.32 11.08 17.57
C SER A 63 55.43 10.03 18.23
N ALA A 64 55.93 9.37 19.28
CA ALA A 64 55.19 8.40 20.07
C ALA A 64 53.91 8.96 20.74
N LEU A 65 53.91 10.22 21.22
CA LEU A 65 52.73 10.83 21.85
C LEU A 65 51.69 11.27 20.81
N GLY A 66 52.14 11.75 19.65
CA GLY A 66 51.29 12.06 18.50
C GLY A 66 50.63 10.80 17.93
N ASP A 67 51.38 9.70 17.86
CA ASP A 67 50.88 8.41 17.36
C ASP A 67 49.87 7.77 18.31
N VAL A 68 50.06 7.90 19.62
CA VAL A 68 49.09 7.41 20.63
C VAL A 68 47.82 8.25 20.63
N ALA A 69 47.92 9.58 20.49
CA ALA A 69 46.76 10.46 20.37
C ALA A 69 45.99 10.23 19.06
N ALA A 70 46.70 10.00 17.94
CA ALA A 70 46.09 9.66 16.65
C ALA A 70 45.42 8.27 16.68
N LYS A 71 46.02 7.27 17.35
CA LYS A 71 45.39 5.95 17.57
C LYS A 71 44.16 6.05 18.46
N ALA A 72 44.23 6.82 19.55
CA ALA A 72 43.10 7.05 20.45
C ALA A 72 41.94 7.77 19.73
N ALA A 73 42.24 8.81 18.94
CA ALA A 73 41.24 9.49 18.11
C ALA A 73 40.63 8.57 17.04
N LYS A 74 41.41 7.65 16.46
CA LYS A 74 40.94 6.67 15.47
C LYS A 74 40.08 5.55 16.09
N VAL A 75 40.29 5.23 17.37
CA VAL A 75 39.45 4.29 18.13
C VAL A 75 38.13 4.95 18.56
N ILE A 76 38.13 6.25 18.84
CA ILE A 76 36.92 7.03 19.18
C ILE A 76 36.10 7.40 17.92
N ALA A 77 36.75 7.55 16.77
CA ALA A 77 36.10 7.87 15.48
C ALA A 77 35.79 6.65 14.60
N ALA A 78 36.15 5.43 15.02
CA ALA A 78 35.68 4.23 14.35
C ALA A 78 34.19 4.05 14.71
N PRO A 79 33.24 4.14 13.76
CA PRO A 79 31.89 3.71 14.06
C PRO A 79 32.01 2.25 14.49
N ALA A 80 31.59 1.94 15.72
CA ALA A 80 31.47 0.57 16.14
C ALA A 80 30.68 -0.14 15.03
N LYS A 81 31.32 -1.08 14.32
CA LYS A 81 30.61 -1.99 13.44
C LYS A 81 29.77 -2.87 14.36
N ALA A 82 28.65 -2.34 14.86
CA ALA A 82 27.61 -3.13 15.46
C ALA A 82 27.31 -4.18 14.41
N LYS A 83 27.66 -5.44 14.69
CA LYS A 83 27.18 -6.57 13.89
C LYS A 83 25.67 -6.36 13.86
N MET A 84 25.10 -6.08 12.68
CA MET A 84 23.65 -5.92 12.57
C MET A 84 23.04 -7.24 13.07
N ALA A 85 22.56 -7.25 14.31
CA ALA A 85 21.87 -8.40 14.85
C ALA A 85 20.63 -8.60 13.99
N ILE A 86 20.42 -9.83 13.51
CA ILE A 86 19.19 -10.19 12.81
C ILE A 86 18.05 -9.92 13.80
N PRO A 87 17.08 -9.06 13.47
CA PRO A 87 16.00 -8.74 14.39
C PRO A 87 15.17 -9.99 14.68
N THR A 88 14.72 -10.11 15.92
CA THR A 88 13.80 -11.18 16.30
C THR A 88 12.39 -10.81 15.84
N LEU A 89 11.47 -11.77 15.87
CA LEU A 89 10.05 -11.50 15.59
C LEU A 89 9.48 -10.39 16.49
N ALA A 90 9.95 -10.29 17.73
CA ALA A 90 9.56 -9.27 18.70
C ALA A 90 10.10 -7.86 18.37
N THR A 91 11.22 -7.74 17.65
CA THR A 91 11.84 -6.43 17.38
C THR A 91 11.71 -5.99 15.92
N VAL A 92 11.39 -6.90 14.99
CA VAL A 92 11.43 -6.63 13.54
C VAL A 92 10.59 -5.44 13.11
N LEU A 93 9.40 -5.26 13.69
CA LEU A 93 8.51 -4.14 13.37
C LEU A 93 9.10 -2.78 13.76
N GLY A 94 9.97 -2.71 14.77
CA GLY A 94 10.61 -1.47 15.21
C GLY A 94 11.90 -1.11 14.46
N THR A 95 12.26 -1.86 13.41
CA THR A 95 13.54 -1.71 12.72
C THR A 95 13.37 -1.43 11.22
N ALA A 96 14.48 -1.08 10.56
CA ALA A 96 14.53 -0.96 9.10
C ALA A 96 14.23 -2.29 8.36
N TYR A 97 14.17 -3.42 9.06
CA TYR A 97 13.85 -4.72 8.49
C TYR A 97 12.35 -5.01 8.42
N SER A 98 11.48 -4.13 8.91
CA SER A 98 10.02 -4.32 8.89
C SER A 98 9.46 -4.60 7.48
N PHE A 99 9.85 -3.81 6.46
CA PHE A 99 9.44 -4.06 5.08
C PHE A 99 10.14 -5.27 4.44
N PRO A 100 11.47 -5.47 4.58
CA PRO A 100 12.13 -6.71 4.19
C PRO A 100 11.51 -7.97 4.80
N PHE A 101 11.05 -7.91 6.05
CA PHE A 101 10.33 -9.00 6.72
C PHE A 101 8.99 -9.27 6.04
N LEU A 102 8.21 -8.23 5.76
CA LEU A 102 6.96 -8.34 5.01
C LEU A 102 7.18 -8.98 3.63
N TRP A 103 8.25 -8.58 2.93
CA TRP A 103 8.66 -9.19 1.68
C TRP A 103 9.04 -10.67 1.84
N ALA A 104 9.85 -11.01 2.84
CA ALA A 104 10.24 -12.40 3.09
C ALA A 104 9.04 -13.33 3.33
N LEU A 105 7.99 -12.86 4.03
CA LEU A 105 6.76 -13.62 4.24
C LEU A 105 6.04 -13.96 2.93
N SER A 106 6.11 -13.09 1.92
CA SER A 106 5.52 -13.33 0.60
C SER A 106 6.38 -14.20 -0.33
N ILE A 107 7.69 -14.31 -0.08
CA ILE A 107 8.57 -15.16 -0.89
C ILE A 107 8.16 -16.63 -0.72
N VAL A 108 7.90 -17.07 0.52
CA VAL A 108 7.66 -18.49 0.82
C VAL A 108 6.49 -19.06 0.00
N PRO A 109 5.30 -18.44 -0.07
CA PRO A 109 4.22 -18.96 -0.91
C PRO A 109 4.49 -18.77 -2.41
N CYS A 110 5.22 -17.72 -2.80
CA CYS A 110 5.62 -17.51 -4.20
C CYS A 110 6.57 -18.59 -4.73
N LEU A 111 7.29 -19.33 -3.85
CA LEU A 111 8.13 -20.47 -4.26
C LEU A 111 7.33 -21.61 -4.91
N LEU A 112 6.00 -21.64 -4.76
CA LEU A 112 5.12 -22.52 -5.55
C LEU A 112 5.29 -22.29 -7.07
N GLY A 113 5.73 -21.10 -7.47
CA GLY A 113 6.13 -20.75 -8.84
C GLY A 113 7.27 -21.62 -9.40
N LEU A 114 8.10 -22.22 -8.55
CA LEU A 114 9.13 -23.16 -8.96
C LEU A 114 8.54 -24.48 -9.47
N VAL A 115 7.42 -24.91 -8.87
CA VAL A 115 6.67 -26.11 -9.27
C VAL A 115 5.81 -25.82 -10.50
N ASN A 116 5.04 -24.73 -10.46
CA ASN A 116 4.22 -24.28 -11.59
C ASN A 116 4.31 -22.75 -11.68
N PRO A 117 4.90 -22.18 -12.75
CA PRO A 117 5.05 -20.73 -12.90
C PRO A 117 3.75 -19.94 -12.73
N VAL A 118 2.60 -20.51 -13.07
CA VAL A 118 1.29 -19.85 -12.90
C VAL A 118 0.92 -19.64 -11.42
N TYR A 119 1.46 -20.46 -10.51
CA TYR A 119 1.17 -20.36 -9.09
C TYR A 119 1.71 -19.09 -8.45
N VAL A 120 2.76 -18.48 -9.00
CA VAL A 120 3.25 -17.19 -8.47
C VAL A 120 2.15 -16.11 -8.58
N PHE A 121 1.37 -16.10 -9.66
CA PHE A 121 0.32 -15.13 -9.94
C PHE A 121 -1.07 -15.55 -9.42
N SER A 122 -1.19 -16.73 -8.81
CA SER A 122 -2.49 -17.29 -8.41
C SER A 122 -2.48 -17.78 -6.96
N VAL A 123 -2.20 -19.06 -6.72
CA VAL A 123 -2.23 -19.65 -5.37
C VAL A 123 -1.22 -18.96 -4.45
N GLY A 124 0.00 -18.74 -4.95
CA GLY A 124 1.07 -18.05 -4.23
C GLY A 124 0.73 -16.61 -3.87
N TYR A 125 -0.02 -15.91 -4.72
CA TYR A 125 -0.53 -14.56 -4.41
C TYR A 125 -1.45 -14.57 -3.19
N GLY A 126 -2.54 -15.36 -3.21
CA GLY A 126 -3.47 -15.43 -2.08
C GLY A 126 -2.78 -15.87 -0.78
N LEU A 127 -1.96 -16.92 -0.85
CA LEU A 127 -1.21 -17.40 0.32
C LEU A 127 -0.17 -16.38 0.83
N SER A 128 0.42 -15.56 -0.05
CA SER A 128 1.32 -14.47 0.36
C SER A 128 0.60 -13.40 1.17
N VAL A 129 -0.63 -13.05 0.78
CA VAL A 129 -1.44 -12.07 1.52
C VAL A 129 -1.79 -12.60 2.91
N ALA A 130 -2.18 -13.88 3.00
CA ALA A 130 -2.45 -14.53 4.28
C ALA A 130 -1.20 -14.63 5.17
N ALA A 131 -0.06 -15.06 4.60
CA ALA A 131 1.20 -15.18 5.31
C ALA A 131 1.67 -13.83 5.88
N GLN A 132 1.47 -12.74 5.14
CA GLN A 132 1.77 -11.39 5.60
C GLN A 132 0.86 -10.94 6.74
N GLY A 133 -0.45 -11.18 6.64
CA GLY A 133 -1.39 -10.90 7.73
C GLY A 133 -1.05 -11.66 9.02
N ILE A 134 -0.76 -12.97 8.90
CA ILE A 134 -0.36 -13.84 10.03
C ILE A 134 0.98 -13.38 10.61
N GLY A 135 1.98 -13.12 9.77
CA GLY A 135 3.31 -12.75 10.22
C GLY A 135 3.34 -11.38 10.91
N LEU A 136 2.55 -10.41 10.43
CA LEU A 136 2.37 -9.13 11.10
C LEU A 136 1.67 -9.28 12.46
N LEU A 137 0.63 -10.12 12.54
CA LEU A 137 -0.07 -10.42 13.79
C LEU A 137 0.89 -11.08 14.80
N ALA A 138 1.68 -12.05 14.34
CA ALA A 138 2.68 -12.72 15.18
C ALA A 138 3.79 -11.77 15.64
N ALA A 139 4.27 -10.89 14.77
CA ALA A 139 5.28 -9.89 15.10
C ALA A 139 4.77 -8.83 16.09
N ALA A 140 3.55 -8.34 15.89
CA ALA A 140 2.91 -7.40 16.82
C ALA A 140 2.63 -8.02 18.19
N SER A 141 2.21 -9.29 18.21
CA SER A 141 2.00 -10.03 19.46
C SER A 141 3.33 -10.26 20.19
N ALA A 142 4.38 -10.64 19.48
CA ALA A 142 5.70 -10.89 20.05
C ALA A 142 6.39 -9.61 20.55
N SER A 143 6.11 -8.45 19.94
CA SER A 143 6.67 -7.17 20.36
C SER A 143 5.99 -6.57 21.59
N GLY A 144 4.87 -7.16 22.04
CA GLY A 144 4.04 -6.61 23.12
C GLY A 144 3.25 -5.36 22.70
N VAL A 145 3.18 -5.06 21.40
CA VAL A 145 2.35 -3.97 20.87
C VAL A 145 0.89 -4.34 21.07
N TRP A 146 0.14 -3.48 21.78
CA TRP A 146 -1.31 -3.63 21.87
C TRP A 146 -1.94 -3.57 20.48
N ILE A 147 -2.74 -4.57 20.13
CA ILE A 147 -3.40 -4.66 18.83
C ILE A 147 -4.83 -4.15 19.00
N SER A 148 -5.09 -2.94 18.50
CA SER A 148 -6.45 -2.39 18.51
C SER A 148 -7.40 -3.26 17.66
N ASN A 149 -8.69 -3.26 17.98
CA ASN A 149 -9.69 -4.01 17.21
C ASN A 149 -9.69 -3.63 15.72
N LEU A 150 -9.39 -2.37 15.41
CA LEU A 150 -9.30 -1.89 14.02
C LEU A 150 -8.05 -2.45 13.31
N CYS A 151 -6.89 -2.46 13.99
CA CYS A 151 -5.68 -3.08 13.44
C CYS A 151 -5.87 -4.59 13.28
N LEU A 152 -6.48 -5.25 14.25
CA LEU A 152 -6.80 -6.67 14.18
C LEU A 152 -7.72 -6.97 12.99
N ALA A 153 -8.79 -6.20 12.80
CA ALA A 153 -9.69 -6.34 11.66
C ALA A 153 -8.99 -6.13 10.30
N HIS A 154 -8.01 -5.22 10.24
CA HIS A 154 -7.20 -4.99 9.04
C HIS A 154 -6.37 -6.22 8.67
N LEU A 155 -5.66 -6.78 9.65
CA LEU A 155 -4.80 -7.96 9.49
C LEU A 155 -5.62 -9.22 9.21
N LEU A 156 -6.70 -9.43 9.95
CA LEU A 156 -7.61 -10.57 9.74
C LEU A 156 -8.31 -10.51 8.38
N GLY A 157 -8.57 -9.31 7.86
CA GLY A 157 -9.07 -9.13 6.50
C GLY A 157 -8.13 -9.74 5.45
N ALA A 158 -6.81 -9.53 5.60
CA ALA A 158 -5.81 -10.15 4.73
C ALA A 158 -5.68 -11.67 4.92
N VAL A 159 -5.76 -12.16 6.16
CA VAL A 159 -5.78 -13.60 6.43
C VAL A 159 -6.98 -14.26 5.78
N PHE A 160 -8.18 -13.71 5.99
CA PHE A 160 -9.42 -14.19 5.39
C PHE A 160 -9.34 -14.16 3.86
N TYR A 161 -9.02 -13.00 3.28
CA TYR A 161 -8.91 -12.82 1.84
C TYR A 161 -7.91 -13.80 1.23
N GLY A 162 -6.70 -13.83 1.77
CA GLY A 162 -5.60 -14.62 1.21
C GLY A 162 -5.82 -16.12 1.33
N ALA A 163 -6.30 -16.60 2.47
CA ALA A 163 -6.57 -18.02 2.69
C ALA A 163 -7.72 -18.49 1.80
N ARG A 164 -8.83 -17.72 1.75
CA ARG A 164 -9.97 -18.00 0.89
C ARG A 164 -9.55 -18.01 -0.59
N LEU A 165 -8.89 -16.97 -1.07
CA LEU A 165 -8.49 -16.84 -2.47
C LEU A 165 -7.50 -17.93 -2.86
N GLY A 166 -6.48 -18.16 -2.02
CA GLY A 166 -5.49 -19.22 -2.24
C GLY A 166 -6.14 -20.60 -2.34
N ALA A 167 -7.04 -20.92 -1.40
CA ALA A 167 -7.79 -22.18 -1.41
C ALA A 167 -8.69 -22.31 -2.64
N PHE A 168 -9.43 -21.27 -3.00
CA PHE A 168 -10.29 -21.25 -4.19
C PHE A 168 -9.48 -21.47 -5.48
N LEU A 169 -8.36 -20.76 -5.64
CA LEU A 169 -7.51 -20.87 -6.82
C LEU A 169 -6.83 -22.23 -6.92
N TYR A 170 -6.43 -22.83 -5.80
CA TYR A 170 -5.88 -24.17 -5.76
C TYR A 170 -6.94 -25.22 -6.10
N TRP A 171 -8.12 -25.15 -5.48
CA TRP A 171 -9.24 -26.03 -5.81
C TRP A 171 -9.60 -25.93 -7.30
N ARG A 172 -9.67 -24.71 -7.85
CA ARG A 172 -9.94 -24.48 -9.27
C ARG A 172 -8.84 -25.07 -10.16
N SER A 173 -7.56 -24.97 -9.76
CA SER A 173 -6.46 -25.46 -10.59
C SER A 173 -6.46 -26.98 -10.75
N VAL A 174 -6.97 -27.72 -9.75
CA VAL A 174 -7.04 -29.18 -9.77
C VAL A 174 -8.38 -29.73 -10.28
N THR A 175 -9.47 -28.98 -10.14
CA THR A 175 -10.82 -29.47 -10.54
C THR A 175 -11.24 -29.05 -11.95
N TRP A 176 -10.77 -27.90 -12.46
CA TRP A 176 -11.26 -27.36 -13.73
C TRP A 176 -10.31 -27.73 -14.88
N THR A 177 -10.65 -28.79 -15.61
CA THR A 177 -9.83 -29.31 -16.72
C THR A 177 -9.60 -28.28 -17.83
N GLU A 178 -10.63 -27.50 -18.19
CA GLU A 178 -10.51 -26.41 -19.17
C GLU A 178 -9.50 -25.34 -18.70
N TRP A 179 -9.55 -24.99 -17.41
CA TRP A 179 -8.61 -24.04 -16.82
C TRP A 179 -7.19 -24.60 -16.81
N GLY A 180 -7.00 -25.88 -16.44
CA GLY A 180 -5.71 -26.54 -16.48
C GLY A 180 -5.09 -26.53 -17.89
N ARG A 181 -5.89 -26.78 -18.93
CA ARG A 181 -5.45 -26.65 -20.32
C ARG A 181 -5.06 -25.21 -20.67
N ARG A 182 -5.87 -24.22 -20.26
CA ARG A 182 -5.58 -22.80 -20.48
C ARG A 182 -4.31 -22.35 -19.78
N ALA A 183 -4.10 -22.77 -18.53
CA ALA A 183 -2.93 -22.43 -17.73
C ALA A 183 -1.64 -22.97 -18.36
N LYS A 184 -1.66 -24.19 -18.92
CA LYS A 184 -0.51 -24.77 -19.64
C LYS A 184 -0.12 -23.99 -20.90
N ASN A 185 -1.10 -23.36 -21.55
CA ASN A 185 -0.89 -22.59 -22.79
C ASN A 185 -0.69 -21.09 -22.52
N ALA A 186 -0.70 -20.66 -21.26
CA ALA A 186 -0.56 -19.27 -20.90
C ALA A 186 0.89 -18.79 -21.15
N PRO A 187 1.12 -17.53 -21.56
CA PRO A 187 2.47 -16.98 -21.72
C PRO A 187 3.37 -17.18 -20.49
N GLU A 188 2.77 -17.15 -19.30
CA GLU A 188 3.41 -17.30 -18.00
C GLU A 188 3.90 -18.72 -17.73
N ALA A 189 3.32 -19.73 -18.39
CA ALA A 189 3.72 -21.13 -18.26
C ALA A 189 4.90 -21.51 -19.16
N LYS A 190 5.37 -20.59 -20.00
CA LYS A 190 6.53 -20.84 -20.87
C LYS A 190 7.78 -21.15 -20.03
N PRO A 191 8.62 -22.12 -20.43
CA PRO A 191 9.83 -22.46 -19.70
C PRO A 191 10.75 -21.25 -19.57
N MET A 192 11.16 -20.95 -18.33
CA MET A 192 12.17 -19.95 -18.03
C MET A 192 13.37 -20.59 -17.33
N PRO A 193 14.60 -20.09 -17.58
CA PRO A 193 15.79 -20.54 -16.86
C PRO A 193 15.67 -20.22 -15.36
N PRO A 194 16.29 -21.01 -14.46
CA PRO A 194 16.09 -20.88 -13.02
C PRO A 194 16.36 -19.47 -12.45
N PRO A 195 17.41 -18.72 -12.86
CA PRO A 195 17.64 -17.36 -12.36
C PRO A 195 16.53 -16.37 -12.76
N ALA A 196 16.02 -16.46 -13.99
CA ALA A 196 14.92 -15.61 -14.44
C ALA A 196 13.62 -15.94 -13.69
N ARG A 197 13.36 -17.23 -13.42
CA ARG A 197 12.21 -17.69 -12.64
C ARG A 197 12.27 -17.18 -11.20
N LEU A 198 13.45 -17.24 -10.57
CA LEU A 198 13.67 -16.66 -9.25
C LEU A 198 13.47 -15.15 -9.26
N GLY A 199 13.93 -14.46 -10.31
CA GLY A 199 13.68 -13.02 -10.50
C GLY A 199 12.19 -12.68 -10.53
N VAL A 200 11.37 -13.44 -11.26
CA VAL A 200 9.91 -13.27 -11.29
C VAL A 200 9.30 -13.51 -9.90
N ILE A 201 9.70 -14.58 -9.22
CA ILE A 201 9.23 -14.90 -7.85
C ILE A 201 9.52 -13.75 -6.88
N LEU A 202 10.76 -13.25 -6.88
CA LEU A 202 11.18 -12.16 -6.01
C LEU A 202 10.47 -10.85 -6.34
N ALA A 203 10.26 -10.55 -7.62
CA ALA A 203 9.54 -9.36 -8.06
C ALA A 203 8.04 -9.41 -7.69
N CYS A 204 7.38 -10.56 -7.89
CA CYS A 204 5.98 -10.76 -7.47
C CYS A 204 5.84 -10.67 -5.95
N ALA A 205 6.73 -11.33 -5.20
CA ALA A 205 6.78 -11.22 -3.75
C ALA A 205 6.92 -9.76 -3.31
N LEU A 206 7.82 -8.99 -3.94
CA LEU A 206 8.03 -7.58 -3.60
C LEU A 206 6.76 -6.76 -3.86
N LEU A 207 6.10 -7.02 -4.97
CA LEU A 207 4.83 -6.39 -5.30
C LEU A 207 3.73 -6.73 -4.28
N TYR A 208 3.64 -7.98 -3.81
CA TYR A 208 2.68 -8.37 -2.77
C TYR A 208 2.99 -7.72 -1.42
N ALA A 209 4.27 -7.51 -1.11
CA ALA A 209 4.70 -6.71 0.04
C ALA A 209 4.31 -5.23 -0.11
N CYS A 210 4.47 -4.65 -1.30
CA CYS A 210 3.99 -3.30 -1.61
C CYS A 210 2.47 -3.18 -1.36
N MET A 211 1.69 -4.13 -1.86
CA MET A 211 0.24 -4.18 -1.67
C MET A 211 -0.18 -4.33 -0.20
N CYS A 212 0.58 -5.09 0.59
CA CYS A 212 0.29 -5.33 2.01
C CYS A 212 0.92 -4.31 2.97
N SER A 213 1.79 -3.42 2.50
CA SER A 213 2.47 -2.41 3.33
C SER A 213 1.55 -1.47 4.13
N PRO A 214 0.32 -1.12 3.69
CA PRO A 214 -0.61 -0.35 4.52
C PRO A 214 -0.90 -1.03 5.88
N MET A 215 -0.95 -2.36 5.91
CA MET A 215 -1.14 -3.13 7.15
C MET A 215 0.06 -3.05 8.08
N LEU A 216 1.27 -3.10 7.51
CA LEU A 216 2.50 -3.00 8.28
C LEU A 216 2.60 -1.64 8.99
N TRP A 217 2.28 -0.55 8.30
CA TRP A 217 2.32 0.80 8.87
C TRP A 217 1.21 1.03 9.89
N HIS A 218 0.02 0.45 9.68
CA HIS A 218 -1.03 0.43 10.71
C HIS A 218 -0.55 -0.33 11.96
N ALA A 219 0.05 -1.52 11.81
CA ALA A 219 0.54 -2.31 12.95
C ALA A 219 1.64 -1.59 13.75
N GLN A 220 2.57 -0.88 13.10
CA GLN A 220 3.61 -0.12 13.77
C GLN A 220 3.08 1.09 14.58
N THR A 221 1.96 1.66 14.15
CA THR A 221 1.44 2.93 14.68
C THR A 221 0.15 2.76 15.49
N ALA A 222 -0.35 1.54 15.65
CA ALA A 222 -1.64 1.23 16.26
C ALA A 222 -1.88 1.88 17.64
N ASN A 223 -0.81 2.15 18.40
CA ASN A 223 -0.88 2.73 19.75
C ASN A 223 -0.64 4.25 19.82
N VAL A 224 -0.33 4.88 18.68
CA VAL A 224 -0.04 6.33 18.62
C VAL A 224 -1.02 7.09 17.72
N LEU A 225 -1.90 6.38 17.00
CA LEU A 225 -2.90 7.02 16.16
C LEU A 225 -3.98 7.70 17.01
N PRO A 226 -4.27 9.00 16.76
CA PRO A 226 -5.34 9.69 17.46
C PRO A 226 -6.70 9.14 17.04
N GLY A 227 -7.61 8.98 18.00
CA GLY A 227 -8.97 8.46 17.74
C GLY A 227 -9.78 9.25 16.72
N SER A 228 -9.42 10.52 16.48
CA SER A 228 -10.02 11.35 15.42
C SER A 228 -9.80 10.82 14.00
N GLN A 229 -8.82 9.93 13.79
CA GLN A 229 -8.55 9.31 12.49
C GLN A 229 -9.26 7.96 12.31
N ASN A 230 -9.96 7.46 13.34
CA ASN A 230 -10.62 6.15 13.29
C ASN A 230 -11.67 6.05 12.17
N PHE A 231 -12.33 7.15 11.79
CA PHE A 231 -13.33 7.11 10.71
C PHE A 231 -12.71 6.72 9.36
N ILE A 232 -11.47 7.13 9.07
CA ILE A 232 -10.74 6.74 7.86
C ILE A 232 -10.47 5.23 7.89
N ILE A 233 -10.02 4.74 9.04
CA ILE A 233 -9.74 3.32 9.24
C ILE A 233 -11.03 2.51 9.07
N VAL A 234 -12.12 2.90 9.74
CA VAL A 234 -13.42 2.22 9.65
C VAL A 234 -13.95 2.21 8.22
N PHE A 235 -13.86 3.33 7.49
CA PHE A 235 -14.28 3.39 6.09
C PHE A 235 -13.43 2.47 5.19
N GLY A 236 -12.11 2.47 5.38
CA GLY A 236 -11.19 1.57 4.67
C GLY A 236 -11.49 0.10 4.97
N LEU A 237 -11.68 -0.25 6.24
CA LEU A 237 -12.03 -1.61 6.67
C LEU A 237 -13.38 -2.06 6.13
N ALA A 238 -14.40 -1.20 6.17
CA ALA A 238 -15.70 -1.50 5.58
C ALA A 238 -15.55 -1.81 4.08
N THR A 239 -14.80 -0.97 3.36
CA THR A 239 -14.50 -1.18 1.93
C THR A 239 -13.72 -2.47 1.70
N GLN A 240 -12.72 -2.77 2.55
CA GLN A 240 -11.91 -3.98 2.49
C GLN A 240 -12.77 -5.23 2.61
N TRP A 241 -13.60 -5.30 3.66
CA TRP A 241 -14.43 -6.46 3.95
C TRP A 241 -15.58 -6.62 2.94
N ILE A 242 -16.21 -5.52 2.50
CA ILE A 242 -17.19 -5.55 1.41
C ILE A 242 -16.55 -6.12 0.14
N GLY A 243 -15.34 -5.68 -0.20
CA GLY A 243 -14.60 -6.21 -1.35
C GLY A 243 -14.33 -7.71 -1.25
N ALA A 244 -13.81 -8.16 -0.10
CA ALA A 244 -13.52 -9.57 0.13
C ALA A 244 -14.77 -10.46 0.05
N VAL A 245 -15.91 -10.00 0.59
CA VAL A 245 -17.18 -10.72 0.53
C VAL A 245 -17.76 -10.71 -0.88
N LEU A 246 -17.76 -9.57 -1.57
CA LEU A 246 -18.25 -9.46 -2.94
C LEU A 246 -17.49 -10.41 -3.88
N GLU A 247 -16.17 -10.45 -3.78
CA GLU A 247 -15.35 -11.36 -4.57
C GLU A 247 -15.70 -12.82 -4.26
N ALA A 248 -15.79 -13.19 -2.98
CA ALA A 248 -16.16 -14.54 -2.56
C ALA A 248 -17.51 -14.97 -3.13
N VAL A 249 -18.53 -14.09 -3.04
CA VAL A 249 -19.86 -14.35 -3.60
C VAL A 249 -19.81 -14.48 -5.12
N ALA A 250 -19.09 -13.59 -5.80
CA ALA A 250 -18.95 -13.60 -7.25
C ALA A 250 -18.29 -14.90 -7.74
N ASP A 251 -17.18 -15.30 -7.11
CA ASP A 251 -16.46 -16.53 -7.41
C ASP A 251 -17.36 -17.76 -7.21
N GLN A 252 -18.06 -17.85 -6.08
CA GLN A 252 -18.97 -18.97 -5.80
C GLN A 252 -20.12 -19.05 -6.79
N GLN A 253 -20.76 -17.91 -7.11
CA GLN A 253 -21.83 -17.87 -8.11
C GLN A 253 -21.33 -18.31 -9.50
N LYS A 254 -20.15 -17.83 -9.93
CA LYS A 254 -19.57 -18.21 -11.22
C LYS A 254 -19.18 -19.68 -11.25
N SER A 255 -18.65 -20.20 -10.16
CA SER A 255 -18.30 -21.61 -10.04
C SER A 255 -19.52 -22.50 -10.09
N ALA A 256 -20.57 -22.20 -9.31
CA ALA A 256 -21.83 -22.93 -9.35
C ALA A 256 -22.45 -22.89 -10.77
N TYR A 257 -22.45 -21.71 -11.40
CA TYR A 257 -22.94 -21.58 -12.77
C TYR A 257 -22.16 -22.43 -13.76
N LYS A 258 -20.82 -22.47 -13.66
CA LYS A 258 -19.95 -23.26 -14.53
C LYS A 258 -20.17 -24.78 -14.43
N PHE A 259 -20.65 -25.27 -13.29
CA PHE A 259 -21.00 -26.68 -13.12
C PHE A 259 -22.43 -27.02 -13.57
N SER A 260 -23.28 -26.03 -13.82
CA SER A 260 -24.63 -26.23 -14.37
C SER A 260 -24.61 -26.56 -15.86
N ASP A 261 -25.71 -27.09 -16.39
CA ASP A 261 -25.85 -27.36 -17.83
C ASP A 261 -25.83 -26.07 -18.65
N ALA A 262 -26.40 -24.97 -18.15
CA ALA A 262 -26.36 -23.66 -18.80
C ALA A 262 -24.92 -23.11 -18.93
N GLY A 263 -24.07 -23.32 -17.91
CA GLY A 263 -22.69 -22.81 -17.90
C GLY A 263 -21.74 -23.50 -18.89
N LYS A 264 -22.17 -24.62 -19.49
CA LYS A 264 -21.43 -25.33 -20.55
C LYS A 264 -21.54 -24.62 -21.90
N SER A 265 -22.66 -23.95 -22.17
CA SER A 265 -22.95 -23.30 -23.46
C SER A 265 -23.05 -21.78 -23.41
N ARG A 266 -23.33 -21.17 -22.24
CA ARG A 266 -23.62 -19.73 -22.09
C ARG A 266 -22.64 -19.03 -21.13
N TRP A 267 -22.57 -17.69 -21.21
CA TRP A 267 -21.85 -16.87 -20.22
C TRP A 267 -22.62 -16.81 -18.89
N CYS A 268 -21.95 -16.39 -17.82
CA CYS A 268 -22.57 -16.23 -16.50
C CYS A 268 -23.15 -14.82 -16.38
N ASP A 269 -24.47 -14.73 -16.24
CA ASP A 269 -25.24 -13.49 -16.09
C ASP A 269 -26.18 -13.52 -14.88
N VAL A 270 -25.96 -14.43 -13.94
CA VAL A 270 -26.79 -14.62 -12.75
C VAL A 270 -26.22 -13.90 -11.52
N GLY A 271 -27.09 -13.55 -10.57
CA GLY A 271 -26.68 -12.93 -9.31
C GLY A 271 -25.94 -11.61 -9.55
N VAL A 272 -24.74 -11.45 -8.95
CA VAL A 272 -23.95 -10.22 -9.11
C VAL A 272 -23.45 -10.02 -10.54
N TRP A 273 -23.33 -11.11 -11.32
CA TRP A 273 -22.89 -11.08 -12.72
C TRP A 273 -23.95 -10.49 -13.66
N SER A 274 -25.21 -10.41 -13.23
CA SER A 274 -26.28 -9.77 -14.02
C SER A 274 -26.05 -8.27 -14.22
N ARG A 275 -25.37 -7.61 -13.27
CA ARG A 275 -25.14 -6.15 -13.27
C ARG A 275 -23.68 -5.75 -13.46
N CYS A 276 -22.74 -6.60 -13.07
CA CYS A 276 -21.31 -6.37 -13.22
C CYS A 276 -20.63 -7.58 -13.85
N ARG A 277 -20.08 -7.43 -15.05
CA ARG A 277 -19.48 -8.53 -15.82
C ARG A 277 -18.21 -9.07 -15.19
N HIS A 278 -17.56 -8.30 -14.32
CA HIS A 278 -16.34 -8.65 -13.59
C HIS A 278 -16.50 -8.39 -12.09
N ALA A 279 -17.61 -8.84 -11.51
CA ALA A 279 -17.93 -8.59 -10.09
C ALA A 279 -16.83 -9.09 -9.12
N ASN A 280 -16.13 -10.17 -9.46
CA ASN A 280 -14.99 -10.65 -8.68
C ASN A 280 -13.81 -9.66 -8.71
N TYR A 281 -13.50 -9.07 -9.87
CA TYR A 281 -12.46 -8.05 -10.01
C TYR A 281 -12.83 -6.75 -9.31
N LEU A 282 -14.12 -6.39 -9.27
CA LEU A 282 -14.59 -5.28 -8.44
C LEU A 282 -14.34 -5.58 -6.95
N GLY A 283 -14.67 -6.78 -6.49
CA GLY A 283 -14.40 -7.20 -5.12
C GLY A 283 -12.92 -7.12 -4.76
N GLU A 284 -12.04 -7.61 -5.63
CA GLU A 284 -10.59 -7.52 -5.47
C GLU A 284 -10.10 -6.05 -5.43
N VAL A 285 -10.57 -5.19 -6.34
CA VAL A 285 -10.25 -3.75 -6.32
C VAL A 285 -10.69 -3.09 -5.01
N LEU A 286 -11.93 -3.35 -4.56
CA LEU A 286 -12.44 -2.80 -3.30
C LEU A 286 -11.63 -3.30 -2.10
N PHE A 287 -11.23 -4.57 -2.09
CA PHE A 287 -10.39 -5.13 -1.03
C PHE A 287 -9.07 -4.35 -0.89
N TRP A 288 -8.37 -4.11 -1.99
CA TRP A 288 -7.07 -3.42 -1.98
C TRP A 288 -7.18 -1.93 -1.74
N VAL A 289 -8.20 -1.26 -2.32
CA VAL A 289 -8.48 0.15 -2.03
C VAL A 289 -8.84 0.34 -0.56
N GLY A 290 -9.67 -0.55 -0.01
CA GLY A 290 -10.02 -0.54 1.41
C GLY A 290 -8.81 -0.75 2.32
N THR A 291 -7.96 -1.73 2.01
CA THR A 291 -6.69 -2.00 2.70
C THR A 291 -5.77 -0.77 2.67
N PHE A 292 -5.64 -0.12 1.51
CA PHE A 292 -4.88 1.12 1.38
C PHE A 292 -5.43 2.22 2.26
N ILE A 293 -6.74 2.51 2.18
CA ILE A 293 -7.40 3.57 2.95
C ILE A 293 -7.29 3.31 4.45
N ALA A 294 -7.49 2.05 4.89
CA ALA A 294 -7.39 1.67 6.30
C ALA A 294 -5.97 1.86 6.86
N GLY A 295 -4.94 1.80 6.01
CA GLY A 295 -3.56 2.08 6.40
C GLY A 295 -3.16 3.55 6.34
N VAL A 296 -3.90 4.44 5.67
CA VAL A 296 -3.54 5.86 5.47
C VAL A 296 -3.11 6.56 6.76
N PRO A 297 -3.86 6.47 7.89
CA PRO A 297 -3.43 7.06 9.15
C PRO A 297 -2.05 6.60 9.61
N GLY A 298 -1.78 5.28 9.51
CA GLY A 298 -0.49 4.72 9.89
C GLY A 298 0.64 5.16 8.95
N MET A 299 0.39 5.25 7.65
CA MET A 299 1.38 5.75 6.69
C MET A 299 1.69 7.23 6.94
N SER A 300 0.68 8.04 7.24
CA SER A 300 0.87 9.46 7.59
C SER A 300 1.72 9.63 8.84
N ALA A 301 1.51 8.78 9.86
CA ALA A 301 2.32 8.80 11.08
C ALA A 301 3.77 8.29 10.85
N SER A 302 3.98 7.34 9.94
CA SER A 302 5.31 6.83 9.57
C SER A 302 6.08 7.71 8.58
N GLY A 303 5.46 8.77 8.05
CA GLY A 303 6.06 9.74 7.13
C GLY A 303 5.82 9.44 5.64
N ALA A 304 5.98 10.46 4.79
CA ALA A 304 5.54 10.42 3.38
C ALA A 304 6.11 9.25 2.55
N LEU A 305 7.32 8.77 2.84
CA LEU A 305 7.92 7.62 2.13
C LEU A 305 7.16 6.32 2.37
N ALA A 306 6.41 6.21 3.47
CA ALA A 306 5.57 5.05 3.77
C ALA A 306 4.50 4.79 2.70
N PHE A 307 4.06 5.83 2.00
CA PHE A 307 3.07 5.73 0.92
C PHE A 307 3.63 5.12 -0.37
N ALA A 308 4.94 5.21 -0.62
CA ALA A 308 5.52 4.79 -1.89
C ALA A 308 5.23 3.32 -2.25
N PRO A 309 5.52 2.31 -1.38
CA PRO A 309 5.17 0.92 -1.68
C PRO A 309 3.65 0.72 -1.77
N ALA A 310 2.87 1.35 -0.90
CA ALA A 310 1.42 1.23 -0.87
C ALA A 310 0.74 1.73 -2.16
N VAL A 311 1.17 2.89 -2.67
CA VAL A 311 0.67 3.48 -3.93
C VAL A 311 1.04 2.61 -5.12
N VAL A 312 2.28 2.09 -5.16
CA VAL A 312 2.70 1.14 -6.20
C VAL A 312 1.82 -0.11 -6.17
N GLY A 313 1.58 -0.67 -4.98
CA GLY A 313 0.75 -1.87 -4.80
C GLY A 313 -0.69 -1.67 -5.26
N VAL A 314 -1.39 -0.67 -4.71
CA VAL A 314 -2.80 -0.41 -5.06
C VAL A 314 -2.96 0.04 -6.52
N GLY A 315 -2.05 0.88 -7.01
CA GLY A 315 -2.07 1.33 -8.40
C GLY A 315 -1.84 0.19 -9.40
N PHE A 316 -0.93 -0.72 -9.07
CA PHE A 316 -0.69 -1.92 -9.87
C PHE A 316 -1.93 -2.81 -9.95
N ILE A 317 -2.54 -3.16 -8.81
CA ILE A 317 -3.65 -4.12 -8.82
C ILE A 317 -4.90 -3.54 -9.47
N VAL A 318 -5.20 -2.25 -9.28
CA VAL A 318 -6.30 -1.58 -9.96
C VAL A 318 -6.08 -1.61 -11.48
N LYS A 319 -4.87 -1.25 -11.95
CA LYS A 319 -4.52 -1.28 -13.37
C LYS A 319 -4.56 -2.70 -13.94
N LEU A 320 -4.11 -3.70 -13.16
CA LEU A 320 -4.16 -5.09 -13.57
C LEU A 320 -5.60 -5.53 -13.75
N MET A 321 -6.47 -5.28 -12.77
CA MET A 321 -7.88 -5.69 -12.82
C MET A 321 -8.64 -5.02 -13.96
N THR A 322 -8.45 -3.71 -14.19
CA THR A 322 -9.09 -3.03 -15.32
C THR A 322 -8.64 -3.60 -16.67
N SER A 323 -7.33 -3.85 -16.84
CA SER A 323 -6.80 -4.48 -18.06
C SER A 323 -7.33 -5.91 -18.25
N GLN A 324 -7.53 -6.67 -17.17
CA GLN A 324 -8.13 -8.02 -17.27
C GLN A 324 -9.62 -7.96 -17.60
N CYS A 325 -10.36 -6.94 -17.17
CA CYS A 325 -11.75 -6.73 -17.57
C CYS A 325 -11.85 -6.56 -19.09
N GLU A 326 -11.04 -5.66 -19.67
CA GLU A 326 -11.01 -5.38 -21.12
C GLU A 326 -10.72 -6.65 -21.93
N LYS A 327 -9.64 -7.36 -21.59
CA LYS A 327 -9.26 -8.61 -22.26
C LYS A 327 -10.33 -9.69 -22.16
N GLN A 328 -11.07 -9.75 -21.04
CA GLN A 328 -12.15 -10.71 -20.89
C GLN A 328 -13.40 -10.30 -21.65
N ASP A 329 -13.76 -9.02 -21.65
CA ASP A 329 -14.87 -8.50 -22.45
C ASP A 329 -14.62 -8.76 -23.94
N GLU A 330 -13.42 -8.47 -24.45
CA GLU A 330 -13.01 -8.77 -25.84
C GLU A 330 -13.13 -10.26 -26.16
N LYS A 331 -12.62 -11.12 -25.27
CA LYS A 331 -12.68 -12.57 -25.46
C LYS A 331 -14.12 -13.09 -25.48
N GLN A 332 -14.99 -12.56 -24.62
CA GLN A 332 -16.39 -12.96 -24.56
C GLN A 332 -17.15 -12.45 -25.77
N ALA A 333 -16.88 -11.22 -26.22
CA ALA A 333 -17.43 -10.67 -27.46
C ALA A 333 -17.02 -11.51 -28.68
N GLY A 334 -15.77 -11.97 -28.75
CA GLY A 334 -15.34 -12.88 -29.83
C GLY A 334 -16.03 -14.25 -29.82
N ARG A 335 -16.67 -14.66 -28.71
CA ARG A 335 -17.36 -15.95 -28.57
C ARG A 335 -18.87 -15.85 -28.69
N TYR A 336 -19.46 -14.80 -28.14
CA TYR A 336 -20.91 -14.62 -27.99
C TYR A 336 -21.42 -13.33 -28.62
N GLY A 337 -20.56 -12.56 -29.29
CA GLY A 337 -20.89 -11.22 -29.79
C GLY A 337 -21.98 -11.18 -30.85
N ASP A 338 -22.33 -12.31 -31.48
CA ASP A 338 -23.44 -12.40 -32.43
C ASP A 338 -24.78 -12.74 -31.75
N ASP A 339 -24.76 -13.17 -30.49
CA ASP A 339 -25.94 -13.54 -29.71
C ASP A 339 -26.67 -12.28 -29.21
N ALA A 340 -27.99 -12.20 -29.47
CA ALA A 340 -28.81 -11.06 -29.09
C ALA A 340 -28.97 -10.92 -27.55
N GLU A 341 -29.06 -12.04 -26.82
CA GLU A 341 -29.13 -12.01 -25.36
C GLU A 341 -27.80 -11.52 -24.76
N TYR A 342 -26.67 -11.88 -25.38
CA TYR A 342 -25.36 -11.41 -24.94
C TYR A 342 -25.24 -9.90 -25.06
N LYS A 343 -25.65 -9.35 -26.21
CA LYS A 343 -25.66 -7.89 -26.45
C LYS A 343 -26.54 -7.18 -25.42
N ALA A 344 -27.76 -7.66 -25.21
CA ALA A 344 -28.68 -7.09 -24.22
C ALA A 344 -28.10 -7.15 -22.80
N TRP A 345 -27.43 -8.24 -22.42
CA TRP A 345 -26.75 -8.33 -21.13
C TRP A 345 -25.58 -7.35 -21.00
N VAL A 346 -24.76 -7.18 -22.04
CA VAL A 346 -23.65 -6.21 -22.06
C VAL A 346 -24.15 -4.76 -21.95
N GLU A 347 -25.28 -4.45 -22.58
CA GLU A 347 -25.92 -3.14 -22.49
C GLU A 347 -26.48 -2.86 -21.09
N ASN A 348 -27.00 -3.88 -20.41
CA ASN A 348 -27.60 -3.76 -19.08
C ASN A 348 -26.61 -4.01 -17.91
N SER A 349 -25.36 -4.39 -18.22
CA SER A 349 -24.29 -4.57 -17.25
C SER A 349 -23.15 -3.58 -17.46
N GLY A 350 -22.42 -3.26 -16.40
CA GLY A 350 -21.14 -2.58 -16.52
C GLY A 350 -19.98 -3.57 -16.46
N SER A 351 -18.81 -3.16 -16.96
CA SER A 351 -17.62 -4.02 -16.99
C SER A 351 -17.09 -4.25 -15.56
N LEU A 352 -16.47 -3.22 -14.97
CA LEU A 352 -15.96 -3.25 -13.59
C LEU A 352 -16.95 -2.67 -12.57
N PHE A 353 -17.66 -1.59 -12.92
CA PHE A 353 -18.67 -0.98 -12.05
C PHE A 353 -20.07 -1.42 -12.47
N PRO A 354 -20.96 -1.78 -11.53
CA PRO A 354 -22.28 -2.27 -11.87
C PRO A 354 -23.15 -1.16 -12.48
N LYS A 355 -24.02 -1.53 -13.42
CA LYS A 355 -25.13 -0.65 -13.83
C LYS A 355 -26.30 -0.85 -12.88
N LEU A 356 -26.59 0.18 -12.08
CA LEU A 356 -27.81 0.26 -11.29
C LEU A 356 -28.95 0.61 -12.26
N ALA A 357 -30.08 -0.08 -12.13
CA ALA A 357 -31.25 0.14 -13.00
C ALA A 357 -31.88 1.50 -12.74
#